data_AF-A0A841C2W4-F1
#
_entry.id   AF-A0A841C2W4-F1
#
_cell.length_a   1.000
_cell.length_b   1.000
_cell.length_c   1.000
_cell.angle_alpha   90.00
_cell.angle_beta   90.00
_cell.angle_gamma   90.00
#
_symmetry.space_group_name_H-M   'P 1'
#
loop_
_entity.id
_entity.type
_entity.pdbx_description
1 polymer ?
#
loop_
_entity_poly.entity_id
_entity_poly.type
_entity_poly.pdbx_seq_one_letter_code
_entity_poly.pdbx_strand_id
1 'polypeptide(L)'
;MPFEVGLAAVRRLAPLAPAGATMAQFALRWIVDQPGATVVIPGARNASQAQGNAAVGDLAPLSPEAQSAITEVYDDLIRPLIHDRW
;
A
#
# COMPACT_ATOMS: atom_id res chain seq x y z
N MET A 1 -3.99 4.63 16.41
CA MET A 1 -3.60 3.21 16.26
C MET A 1 -2.26 2.98 16.97
N PRO A 2 -2.09 1.92 17.79
CA PRO A 2 -0.86 1.65 18.53
C PRO A 2 0.29 1.19 17.61
N PHE A 3 1.48 1.79 17.69
CA PHE A 3 2.63 1.53 16.80
C PHE A 3 2.85 0.05 16.41
N GLU A 4 2.82 -0.85 17.40
CA GLU A 4 3.05 -2.28 17.19
C GLU A 4 2.05 -2.95 16.23
N VAL A 5 0.80 -2.49 16.22
CA VAL A 5 -0.22 -3.00 15.28
C VAL A 5 0.13 -2.65 13.84
N GLY A 6 0.65 -1.44 13.62
CA GLY A 6 1.06 -0.98 12.30
C GLY A 6 2.28 -1.75 11.81
N LEU A 7 3.23 -2.01 12.71
CA LEU A 7 4.39 -2.84 12.39
C LEU A 7 3.99 -4.30 12.10
N ALA A 8 2.99 -4.84 12.81
CA ALA A 8 2.41 -6.15 12.51
C ALA A 8 1.74 -6.18 11.13
N ALA A 9 0.98 -5.14 10.76
CA ALA A 9 0.38 -5.01 9.44
C ALA A 9 1.45 -4.96 8.34
N VAL A 10 2.49 -4.13 8.50
CA VAL A 10 3.60 -4.06 7.53
C VAL A 10 4.30 -5.41 7.38
N ARG A 11 4.52 -6.15 8.48
CA ARG A 11 5.11 -7.50 8.42
C ARG A 11 4.25 -8.50 7.64
N ARG A 12 2.92 -8.42 7.72
CA ARG A 12 2.01 -9.26 6.92
C ARG A 12 1.98 -8.85 5.45
N LEU A 13 2.11 -7.56 5.15
CA LEU A 13 2.03 -7.03 3.80
C LEU A 13 3.34 -7.12 3.01
N ALA A 14 4.49 -7.01 3.68
CA ALA A 14 5.79 -6.97 3.00
C ALA A 14 6.07 -8.16 2.05
N PRO A 15 5.69 -9.41 2.37
CA PRO A 15 5.87 -10.54 1.45
C PRO A 15 5.02 -10.46 0.17
N LEU A 16 3.98 -9.62 0.14
CA LEU A 16 3.08 -9.45 -1.00
C LEU A 16 3.61 -8.43 -2.02
N ALA A 17 4.66 -7.68 -1.68
CA ALA A 17 5.23 -6.71 -2.57
C ALA A 17 5.84 -7.40 -3.81
N PRO A 18 5.59 -6.90 -5.03
CA PRO A 18 6.23 -7.42 -6.23
C PRO A 18 7.76 -7.42 -6.10
N ALA A 19 8.42 -8.41 -6.72
CA ALA A 19 9.87 -8.51 -6.67
C ALA A 19 10.53 -7.21 -7.16
N GLY A 20 11.43 -6.65 -6.34
CA GLY A 20 12.12 -5.38 -6.63
C GLY A 20 11.32 -4.12 -6.33
N ALA A 21 10.03 -4.21 -5.99
CA ALA A 21 9.26 -3.06 -5.54
C ALA A 21 9.53 -2.75 -4.07
N THR A 22 9.67 -1.46 -3.75
CA THR A 22 9.69 -1.00 -2.36
C THR A 22 8.28 -1.03 -1.75
N MET A 23 8.18 -1.05 -0.41
CA MET A 23 6.87 -0.92 0.27
C MET A 23 6.12 0.36 -0.09
N ALA A 24 6.84 1.46 -0.36
CA ALA A 24 6.23 2.70 -0.83
C ALA A 24 5.59 2.52 -2.21
N GLN A 25 6.32 1.91 -3.15
CA GLN A 25 5.80 1.63 -4.49
C GLN A 25 4.63 0.63 -4.46
N PHE A 26 4.69 -0.38 -3.59
CA PHE A 26 3.60 -1.32 -3.38
C PHE A 26 2.32 -0.60 -2.90
N ALA A 27 2.44 0.27 -1.89
CA ALA A 27 1.31 1.05 -1.39
C ALA A 27 0.73 1.99 -2.46
N LEU A 28 1.59 2.68 -3.22
CA LEU A 28 1.15 3.54 -4.31
C LEU A 28 0.49 2.75 -5.44
N ARG A 29 1.01 1.56 -5.76
CA ARG A 29 0.40 0.67 -6.76
C ARG A 29 -1.00 0.25 -6.33
N TRP A 30 -1.17 -0.12 -5.06
CA TRP A 30 -2.48 -0.46 -4.53
C TRP A 30 -3.49 0.69 -4.68
N ILE A 31 -3.08 1.94 -4.41
CA ILE A 31 -3.94 3.12 -4.61
C ILE A 31 -4.33 3.28 -6.08
N VAL A 32 -3.37 3.15 -7.00
CA VAL A 32 -3.60 3.26 -8.45
C VAL A 32 -4.56 2.18 -8.96
N ASP A 33 -4.53 0.99 -8.38
CA ASP A 33 -5.41 -0.12 -8.76
C ASP A 33 -6.87 0.07 -8.28
N GLN A 34 -7.15 1.03 -7.38
CA GLN A 34 -8.50 1.20 -6.83
C GLN A 34 -9.47 1.79 -7.85
N PRO A 35 -10.70 1.23 -7.96
CA PRO A 35 -11.76 1.84 -8.77
C PRO A 35 -12.05 3.27 -8.30
N GLY A 36 -12.03 4.22 -9.25
CA GLY A 36 -12.31 5.63 -8.98
C GLY A 36 -11.08 6.47 -8.60
N ALA A 37 -9.92 5.87 -8.35
CA ALA A 37 -8.66 6.61 -8.24
C ALA A 37 -8.13 6.90 -9.65
N THR A 38 -8.07 8.18 -10.04
CA THR A 38 -7.51 8.60 -11.34
C THR A 38 -6.07 9.10 -11.23
N VAL A 39 -5.65 9.52 -10.03
CA VAL A 39 -4.32 10.05 -9.75
C VAL A 39 -3.94 9.76 -8.30
N VAL A 40 -2.66 9.49 -8.05
CA VAL A 40 -2.06 9.46 -6.72
C VAL A 40 -1.05 10.60 -6.62
N ILE A 41 -1.04 11.33 -5.50
CA ILE A 41 -0.18 12.53 -5.30
C ILE A 41 0.78 12.26 -4.13
N PRO A 42 1.85 11.48 -4.33
CA PRO A 42 2.80 11.16 -3.27
C PRO A 42 3.80 12.29 -3.05
N GLY A 43 4.11 12.57 -1.78
CA GLY A 43 5.20 13.47 -1.42
C GLY A 43 6.58 12.88 -1.76
N ALA A 44 7.53 13.75 -2.09
CA ALA A 44 8.93 13.40 -2.30
C ALA A 44 9.84 14.51 -1.77
N ARG A 45 10.85 14.17 -0.98
CA ARG A 45 11.86 15.12 -0.46
C ARG A 45 13.16 15.14 -1.27
N ASN A 46 13.26 14.30 -2.30
CA ASN A 46 14.42 14.22 -3.19
C ASN A 46 14.02 13.61 -4.54
N ALA A 47 14.90 13.74 -5.54
CA ALA A 47 14.66 13.27 -6.90
C ALA A 47 14.47 11.75 -6.99
N SER A 48 15.20 10.97 -6.20
CA SER A 48 15.09 9.50 -6.22
C SER A 48 13.70 9.03 -5.78
N GLN A 49 13.10 9.66 -4.77
CA GLN A 49 11.72 9.36 -4.38
C GLN A 49 10.72 9.76 -5.46
N ALA A 50 10.89 10.93 -6.08
CA ALA A 50 10.00 11.36 -7.17
C ALA A 50 10.04 10.38 -8.36
N GLN A 51 11.24 9.92 -8.74
CA GLN A 51 11.41 8.89 -9.77
C GLN A 51 10.81 7.55 -9.34
N GLY A 52 11.02 7.13 -8.09
CA GLY A 52 10.44 5.90 -7.54
C GLY A 52 8.91 5.92 -7.52
N ASN A 53 8.31 7.07 -7.18
CA ASN A 53 6.87 7.29 -7.23
C ASN A 53 6.33 7.22 -8.66
N ALA A 54 7.01 7.86 -9.63
CA ALA A 54 6.61 7.84 -11.02
C ALA A 54 6.66 6.43 -11.64
N ALA A 55 7.69 5.65 -11.30
CA ALA A 55 7.88 4.28 -11.80
C ALA A 55 6.75 3.30 -11.39
N VAL A 56 5.89 3.67 -10.44
CA VAL A 56 4.71 2.85 -10.05
C VAL A 56 3.74 2.66 -11.22
N GLY A 57 3.67 3.64 -12.14
CA GLY A 57 2.84 3.56 -13.33
C GLY A 57 3.20 2.38 -14.24
N ASP A 58 4.47 1.95 -14.22
CA ASP A 58 4.99 0.88 -15.07
C ASP A 58 4.88 -0.51 -14.40
N LEU A 59 4.53 -0.57 -13.11
CA LEU A 59 4.34 -1.85 -12.43
C LEU A 59 3.07 -2.54 -12.94
N ALA A 60 3.07 -3.88 -12.91
CA ALA A 60 1.84 -4.63 -13.14
C ALA A 60 0.81 -4.36 -12.02
N PRO A 61 -0.50 -4.48 -12.30
CA PRO A 61 -1.52 -4.50 -11.26
C PRO A 61 -1.23 -5.55 -10.20
N LEU A 62 -1.59 -5.25 -8.95
CA LEU A 62 -1.48 -6.23 -7.87
C LEU A 62 -2.40 -7.42 -8.14
N SER A 63 -1.91 -8.62 -7.82
CA SER A 63 -2.68 -9.84 -8.02
C SER A 63 -3.95 -9.84 -7.13
N PRO A 64 -5.01 -10.56 -7.52
CA PRO A 64 -6.22 -10.69 -6.69
C PRO A 64 -5.93 -11.21 -5.29
N GLU A 65 -4.92 -12.08 -5.14
CA GLU A 65 -4.49 -12.64 -3.86
C GLU A 65 -3.86 -11.55 -2.99
N ALA A 66 -2.99 -10.71 -3.56
CA ALA A 66 -2.39 -9.58 -2.84
C ALA A 66 -3.47 -8.58 -2.40
N GLN A 67 -4.45 -8.29 -3.27
CA GLN A 67 -5.56 -7.40 -2.95
C GLN A 67 -6.42 -7.96 -1.80
N SER A 68 -6.76 -9.25 -1.86
CA SER A 68 -7.55 -9.92 -0.81
C SER A 68 -6.82 -9.91 0.54
N ALA A 69 -5.52 -10.20 0.54
CA ALA A 69 -4.71 -10.17 1.75
C ALA A 69 -4.56 -8.76 2.35
N ILE A 70 -4.53 -7.70 1.53
CA ILE A 70 -4.57 -6.31 2.01
C ILE A 70 -5.89 -6.04 2.75
N THR A 71 -7.02 -6.48 2.19
CA THR A 71 -8.34 -6.35 2.82
C THR A 71 -8.39 -7.10 4.15
N GLU A 72 -7.90 -8.34 4.21
CA GLU A 72 -7.82 -9.12 5.44
C GLU A 72 -6.98 -8.42 6.51
N VAL A 73 -5.80 -7.88 6.15
CA VAL A 73 -4.96 -7.11 7.09
C VAL A 73 -5.70 -5.88 7.61
N TYR A 74 -6.43 -5.17 6.75
CA TYR A 74 -7.24 -4.03 7.17
C TYR A 74 -8.34 -4.47 8.15
N ASP A 75 -9.11 -5.49 7.80
CA ASP A 75 -10.25 -5.98 8.57
C ASP A 75 -9.84 -6.53 9.95
N ASP A 76 -8.74 -7.27 10.01
CA ASP A 76 -8.23 -7.88 11.25
C ASP A 76 -7.59 -6.85 12.18
N LEU A 77 -6.71 -6.00 11.66
CA LEU A 77 -5.76 -5.23 12.48
C LEU A 77 -6.13 -3.75 12.58
N ILE A 78 -6.72 -3.18 11.53
CA ILE A 78 -6.88 -1.72 11.42
C ILE A 78 -8.33 -1.33 11.69
N ARG A 79 -9.29 -2.00 11.06
CA ARG A 79 -10.73 -1.72 11.17
C ARG A 79 -11.21 -1.64 12.63
N PRO A 80 -10.87 -2.57 13.54
CA PRO A 80 -11.37 -2.52 14.92
C PRO A 80 -10.86 -1.31 15.72
N LEU A 81 -9.83 -0.62 15.24
CA LEU A 81 -9.17 0.47 15.96
C LEU A 81 -9.59 1.87 15.49
N ILE A 82 -10.07 2.00 14.25
CA ILE A 82 -10.30 3.32 13.64
C ILE A 82 -11.54 3.42 12.76
N HIS A 83 -12.20 2.31 12.40
CA HIS A 83 -13.25 2.35 11.37
C HIS A 83 -14.51 3.08 11.82
N ASP A 84 -14.78 3.13 13.12
CA ASP A 84 -15.86 3.90 13.74
C ASP A 84 -15.64 5.42 13.67
N ARG A 85 -14.46 5.88 13.25
CA ARG A 85 -14.11 7.31 13.14
C ARG A 85 -14.34 7.88 11.74
N TRP A 86 -14.75 7.05 10.78
CA TRP A 86 -14.91 7.40 9.36
C TRP A 86 -16.34 7.17 8.89
#